data_AF-A0A8S3G9F4-F1
#
_entry.id   AF-A0A8S3G9F4-F1
#
_cell.length_a   1.000
_cell.length_b   1.000
_cell.length_c   1.000
_cell.angle_alpha   90.00
_cell.angle_beta   90.00
_cell.angle_gamma   90.00
#
_symmetry.space_group_name_H-M   'P 1'
#
loop_
_entity.id
_entity.type
_entity.pdbx_description
1 polymer ?
#
loop_
_entity_poly.entity_id
_entity_poly.type
_entity_poly.pdbx_seq_one_letter_code
_entity_poly.pdbx_strand_id
1 'polypeptide(L)'
;MISNSTPEKCSLNNLQCEITFSISNKGKRLLIFKNYVFRCNKTTKSKIYWMCSESKCGVYIHTNTADELICVNGNHNHSANPDQLEAKQLRDKMKERILSETTSITKIYDEEIAKANLSKGAAAILPTVIKYRSNMSKARRKNTPVIPSGVVFDIPEFYE
;
A
#
# COMPACT_ATOMS: atom_id res chain seq x y z
N MET A 1 -12.07 38.73 14.06
CA MET A 1 -12.00 38.75 12.59
C MET A 1 -11.42 37.43 12.15
N ILE A 2 -12.24 36.57 11.55
CA ILE A 2 -11.87 35.18 11.23
C ILE A 2 -11.04 35.22 9.95
N SER A 3 -9.77 34.88 10.05
CA SER A 3 -8.83 34.79 8.94
C SER A 3 -9.26 33.67 7.99
N ASN A 4 -9.86 34.05 6.85
CA ASN A 4 -10.10 33.16 5.73
C ASN A 4 -8.77 32.88 5.02
N SER A 5 -8.06 31.84 5.46
CA SER A 5 -6.91 31.30 4.74
C SER A 5 -7.40 30.67 3.43
N THR A 6 -7.12 31.34 2.30
CA THR A 6 -7.27 30.76 0.96
C THR A 6 -6.56 29.41 0.87
N PRO A 7 -7.13 28.39 0.22
CA PRO A 7 -6.39 27.16 -0.04
C PRO A 7 -5.18 27.55 -0.89
N GLU A 8 -3.98 27.34 -0.35
CA GLU A 8 -2.74 27.47 -1.10
C GLU A 8 -2.86 26.55 -2.32
N LYS A 9 -3.17 27.14 -3.48
CA LYS A 9 -2.91 26.48 -4.74
C LYS A 9 -1.40 26.25 -4.72
N CYS A 10 -1.01 25.00 -4.90
CA CYS A 10 0.39 24.62 -4.98
C CYS A 10 0.95 25.20 -6.29
N SER A 11 1.19 26.51 -6.30
CA SER A 11 1.78 27.24 -7.41
C SER A 11 3.27 26.97 -7.35
N LEU A 12 3.68 25.92 -8.07
CA LEU A 12 4.95 25.79 -8.79
C LEU A 12 6.07 26.70 -8.28
N ASN A 13 6.79 26.23 -7.26
CA ASN A 13 8.20 26.50 -7.09
C ASN A 13 8.89 25.20 -6.67
N ASN A 14 9.29 24.46 -7.69
CA ASN A 14 10.41 23.52 -7.78
C ASN A 14 11.01 23.01 -6.46
N LEU A 15 10.31 22.07 -5.80
CA LEU A 15 10.87 20.91 -5.09
C LEU A 15 9.73 19.89 -4.94
N GLN A 16 9.97 18.68 -5.43
CA GLN A 16 9.01 17.58 -5.62
C GLN A 16 8.01 17.41 -4.47
N CYS A 17 6.73 17.64 -4.77
CA CYS A 17 5.62 17.12 -3.97
C CYS A 17 5.30 15.70 -4.46
N GLU A 18 6.17 14.74 -4.13
CA GLU A 18 5.96 13.35 -4.52
C GLU A 18 4.81 12.74 -3.71
N ILE A 19 3.76 12.33 -4.42
CA ILE A 19 2.68 11.53 -3.86
C ILE A 19 2.87 10.09 -4.31
N THR A 20 2.70 9.17 -3.38
CA THR A 20 2.72 7.73 -3.67
C THR A 20 1.39 7.10 -3.29
N PHE A 21 1.08 5.96 -3.88
CA PHE A 21 -0.15 5.25 -3.63
C PHE A 21 0.12 3.88 -3.04
N SER A 22 -0.86 3.42 -2.28
CA SER A 22 -0.80 2.13 -1.65
C SER A 22 -2.20 1.59 -1.42
N ILE A 23 -2.32 0.30 -1.11
CA ILE A 23 -3.61 -0.36 -0.91
C ILE A 23 -3.79 -0.71 0.57
N SER A 24 -4.97 -0.47 1.10
CA SER A 24 -5.34 -0.87 2.46
C SER A 24 -5.58 -2.39 2.55
N ASN A 25 -5.60 -2.94 3.76
CA ASN A 25 -5.94 -4.36 3.98
C ASN A 25 -7.32 -4.76 3.42
N LYS A 26 -8.23 -3.79 3.27
CA LYS A 26 -9.57 -3.96 2.70
C LYS A 26 -9.62 -3.71 1.19
N GLY A 27 -8.48 -3.54 0.51
CA GLY A 27 -8.41 -3.31 -0.93
C GLY A 27 -8.69 -1.87 -1.39
N LYS A 28 -8.95 -0.93 -0.46
CA LYS A 28 -9.16 0.48 -0.80
C LYS A 28 -7.84 1.20 -1.07
N ARG A 29 -7.82 2.09 -2.07
CA ARG A 29 -6.69 2.95 -2.40
C ARG A 29 -6.42 3.99 -1.30
N LEU A 30 -5.14 4.19 -1.01
CA LEU A 30 -4.60 5.17 -0.06
C LEU A 30 -3.62 6.07 -0.79
N LEU A 31 -3.59 7.34 -0.41
CA LEU A 31 -2.61 8.32 -0.87
C LEU A 31 -1.62 8.58 0.26
N ILE A 32 -0.35 8.65 -0.09
CA ILE A 32 0.76 8.92 0.83
C ILE A 32 1.41 10.22 0.40
N PHE A 33 1.49 11.17 1.32
CA PHE A 33 2.13 12.46 1.11
C PHE A 33 2.84 12.90 2.38
N LYS A 34 4.14 13.25 2.28
CA LYS A 34 4.97 13.69 3.41
C LYS A 34 4.85 12.78 4.66
N ASN A 35 4.90 11.47 4.47
CA ASN A 35 4.76 10.44 5.52
C ASN A 35 3.40 10.40 6.24
N TYR A 36 2.38 11.07 5.68
CA TYR A 36 0.99 10.97 6.11
C TYR A 36 0.19 10.10 5.15
N VAL A 37 -0.73 9.33 5.70
CA VAL A 37 -1.63 8.46 4.94
C VAL A 37 -3.01 9.09 4.86
N PHE A 38 -3.55 9.15 3.66
CA PHE A 38 -4.86 9.69 3.34
C PHE A 38 -5.75 8.60 2.75
N ARG A 39 -7.02 8.63 3.16
CA ARG A 39 -8.08 7.76 2.63
C ARG A 39 -8.91 8.52 1.61
N CYS A 40 -9.39 7.82 0.58
CA CYS A 40 -10.36 8.40 -0.35
C CYS A 40 -11.66 8.70 0.40
N ASN A 41 -12.11 9.95 0.32
CA ASN A 41 -13.39 10.41 0.83
C ASN A 41 -14.47 10.32 -0.26
N LYS A 42 -14.21 10.92 -1.42
CA LYS A 42 -15.10 10.88 -2.58
C LYS A 42 -14.32 11.04 -3.88
N THR A 43 -14.85 10.46 -4.94
CA THR A 43 -14.34 10.61 -6.31
C THR A 43 -15.38 11.33 -7.16
N THR A 44 -14.95 12.33 -7.91
CA THR A 44 -15.75 13.05 -8.90
C THR A 44 -15.13 12.82 -10.29
N LYS A 45 -15.82 13.20 -11.37
CA LYS A 45 -15.35 13.03 -12.75
C LYS A 45 -13.96 13.64 -13.03
N SER A 46 -13.58 14.70 -12.31
CA SER A 46 -12.33 15.43 -12.53
C SER A 46 -11.36 15.43 -11.35
N LYS A 47 -11.82 15.07 -10.15
CA LYS A 47 -11.05 15.22 -8.90
C LYS A 47 -11.33 14.08 -7.94
N ILE A 48 -10.30 13.68 -7.21
CA ILE A 48 -10.39 12.75 -6.09
C ILE A 48 -10.09 13.53 -4.81
N TYR A 49 -10.98 13.37 -3.83
CA TYR A 49 -10.88 14.04 -2.53
C TYR A 49 -10.35 13.05 -1.50
N TRP A 50 -9.23 13.39 -0.90
CA TRP A 50 -8.54 12.58 0.09
C TRP A 50 -8.60 13.29 1.45
N MET A 51 -8.82 12.53 2.53
CA MET A 51 -8.78 13.04 3.90
C MET A 51 -7.77 12.25 4.71
N CYS A 52 -7.18 12.88 5.72
CA CYS A 52 -6.24 12.18 6.61
C CYS A 52 -6.88 10.92 7.20
N SER A 53 -6.07 9.87 7.34
CA SER A 53 -6.52 8.61 7.93
C SER A 53 -6.70 8.68 9.45
N GLU A 54 -6.04 9.62 10.12
CA GLU A 54 -6.14 9.79 11.57
C GLU A 54 -7.50 10.36 11.98
N SER A 55 -8.03 9.84 13.09
CA SER A 55 -9.29 10.33 13.64
C SER A 55 -9.14 11.77 14.12
N LYS A 56 -10.15 12.61 13.88
CA LYS A 56 -10.15 14.04 14.28
C LYS A 56 -9.07 14.90 13.60
N CYS A 57 -8.39 14.40 12.57
CA CYS A 57 -7.52 15.21 11.72
C CYS A 57 -8.32 15.77 10.53
N GLY A 58 -8.29 17.10 10.36
CA GLY A 58 -9.07 17.81 9.33
C GLY A 58 -8.34 18.05 8.00
N VAL A 59 -7.12 17.53 7.84
CA VAL A 59 -6.30 17.75 6.64
C VAL A 59 -6.89 17.00 5.45
N TYR A 60 -6.93 17.67 4.30
CA TYR A 60 -7.41 17.10 3.05
C TYR A 60 -6.50 17.45 1.87
N ILE A 61 -6.53 16.57 0.88
CA ILE A 61 -5.77 16.67 -0.36
C ILE A 61 -6.72 16.42 -1.53
N HIS A 62 -6.57 17.17 -2.62
CA HIS A 62 -7.23 16.86 -3.88
C HIS A 62 -6.20 16.46 -4.92
N THR A 63 -6.48 15.38 -5.65
CA THR A 63 -5.76 15.01 -6.87
C THR A 63 -6.68 15.07 -8.08
N ASN A 64 -6.11 15.17 -9.28
CA ASN A 64 -6.88 14.93 -10.50
C ASN A 64 -7.04 13.41 -10.71
N THR A 65 -7.76 13.03 -11.77
CA THR A 65 -7.91 11.63 -12.19
C THR A 65 -6.65 11.02 -12.77
N ALA A 66 -5.65 11.83 -13.12
CA ALA A 66 -4.31 11.40 -13.52
C ALA A 66 -3.34 11.32 -12.34
N ASP A 67 -3.87 11.36 -11.10
CA ASP A 67 -3.11 11.25 -9.86
C ASP A 67 -2.05 12.35 -9.64
N GLU A 68 -2.29 13.54 -10.17
CA GLU A 68 -1.48 14.73 -9.92
C GLU A 68 -2.05 15.53 -8.76
N LEU A 69 -1.17 16.09 -7.93
CA LEU A 69 -1.54 16.89 -6.77
C LEU A 69 -2.13 18.25 -7.21
N ILE A 70 -3.39 18.50 -6.87
CA ILE A 70 -4.06 19.79 -7.16
C ILE A 70 -3.93 20.74 -5.97
N CYS A 71 -4.23 20.25 -4.76
CA CYS A 71 -4.14 21.06 -3.55
C CYS A 71 -3.95 20.22 -2.30
N VAL A 72 -3.36 20.86 -1.30
CA VAL A 72 -3.22 20.35 0.07
C VAL A 72 -3.74 21.46 0.98
N ASN A 73 -4.58 21.11 1.96
CA ASN A 73 -5.08 22.10 2.91
C ASN A 73 -5.24 21.51 4.32
N GLY A 74 -4.98 22.37 5.30
CA GLY A 74 -5.01 22.07 6.72
C GLY A 74 -3.64 21.75 7.30
N ASN A 75 -3.57 21.72 8.63
CA ASN A 75 -2.40 21.31 9.39
C ASN A 75 -2.72 20.06 10.19
N HIS A 76 -1.77 19.12 10.20
CA HIS A 76 -1.90 17.91 11.00
C HIS A 76 -1.83 18.28 12.50
N ASN A 77 -2.74 17.70 13.28
CA ASN A 77 -2.73 17.76 14.74
C ASN A 77 -2.07 16.53 15.37
N HIS A 78 -1.30 15.78 14.58
CA HIS A 78 -0.61 14.57 14.99
C HIS A 78 0.72 14.44 14.22
N SER A 79 1.66 13.74 14.83
CA SER A 79 2.94 13.45 14.19
C SER A 79 2.77 12.46 13.04
N ALA A 80 3.61 12.62 12.01
CA ALA A 80 3.79 11.58 11.00
C ALA A 80 4.38 10.32 11.63
N ASN A 81 4.12 9.16 11.02
CA ASN A 81 4.71 7.89 11.44
C ASN A 81 5.43 7.23 10.25
N PRO A 82 6.69 7.64 9.96
CA PRO A 82 7.46 7.08 8.86
C PRO A 82 7.71 5.59 9.03
N ASP A 83 7.97 5.12 10.25
CA ASP A 83 8.25 3.71 10.54
C ASP A 83 7.07 2.80 10.17
N GLN A 84 5.84 3.21 10.50
CA GLN A 84 4.62 2.49 10.11
C GLN A 84 4.43 2.47 8.59
N LEU A 85 4.79 3.57 7.92
CA LEU A 85 4.69 3.69 6.48
C LEU A 85 5.72 2.80 5.76
N GLU A 86 6.98 2.81 6.19
CA GLU A 86 8.05 1.94 5.68
C GLU A 86 7.67 0.47 5.85
N ALA A 87 7.28 0.08 7.06
CA ALA A 87 6.84 -1.28 7.35
C ALA A 87 5.63 -1.67 6.47
N LYS A 88 4.73 -0.73 6.20
CA LYS A 88 3.59 -0.97 5.29
C LYS A 88 4.03 -1.18 3.85
N GLN A 89 4.88 -0.30 3.32
CA GLN A 89 5.38 -0.39 1.95
C GLN A 89 6.12 -1.72 1.71
N LEU A 90 6.94 -2.15 2.67
CA LEU A 90 7.60 -3.45 2.59
C LEU A 90 6.59 -4.61 2.57
N ARG A 91 5.59 -4.58 3.46
CA ARG A 91 4.55 -5.62 3.50
C ARG A 91 3.77 -5.70 2.18
N ASP A 92 3.51 -4.56 1.56
CA ASP A 92 2.80 -4.49 0.28
C ASP A 92 3.66 -5.10 -0.84
N LYS A 93 4.95 -4.75 -0.92
CA LYS A 93 5.92 -5.35 -1.87
C LYS A 93 6.04 -6.86 -1.70
N MET A 94 6.25 -7.33 -0.46
CA MET A 94 6.32 -8.76 -0.17
C MET A 94 5.02 -9.48 -0.56
N LYS A 95 3.86 -8.87 -0.27
CA LYS A 95 2.56 -9.46 -0.61
C LYS A 95 2.37 -9.56 -2.12
N GLU A 96 2.73 -8.54 -2.87
CA GLU A 96 2.70 -8.55 -4.32
C GLU A 96 3.55 -9.69 -4.88
N ARG A 97 4.82 -9.78 -4.46
CA ARG A 97 5.74 -10.85 -4.87
C ARG A 97 5.25 -12.24 -4.49
N ILE A 98 4.66 -12.37 -3.31
CA ILE A 98 4.07 -13.63 -2.85
C ILE A 98 2.90 -14.06 -3.74
N LEU A 99 2.09 -13.13 -4.22
CA LEU A 99 0.93 -13.44 -5.06
C LEU A 99 1.33 -13.71 -6.52
N SER A 100 2.45 -13.17 -6.99
CA SER A 100 2.94 -13.37 -8.37
C SER A 100 3.85 -14.59 -8.53
N GLU A 101 4.65 -14.94 -7.53
CA GLU A 101 5.69 -15.97 -7.62
C GLU A 101 5.42 -17.19 -6.72
N THR A 102 5.92 -18.36 -7.13
CA THR A 102 5.81 -19.62 -6.39
C THR A 102 6.92 -19.83 -5.36
N THR A 103 7.92 -18.95 -5.32
CA THR A 103 9.05 -19.03 -4.38
C THR A 103 8.56 -19.15 -2.93
N SER A 104 9.32 -19.88 -2.10
CA SER A 104 9.01 -20.04 -0.67
C SER A 104 8.78 -18.69 0.02
N ILE A 105 7.71 -18.60 0.81
CA ILE A 105 7.32 -17.36 1.50
C ILE A 105 8.41 -16.90 2.48
N THR A 106 9.05 -17.84 3.16
CA THR A 106 10.17 -17.54 4.08
C THR A 106 11.32 -16.90 3.31
N LYS A 107 11.69 -17.47 2.15
CA LYS A 107 12.76 -16.93 1.31
C LYS A 107 12.44 -15.52 0.82
N ILE A 108 11.20 -15.27 0.38
CA ILE A 108 10.76 -13.92 -0.01
C ILE A 108 10.88 -12.95 1.17
N TYR A 109 10.43 -13.36 2.37
CA TYR A 109 10.50 -12.52 3.55
C TYR A 109 11.95 -12.14 3.90
N ASP A 110 12.86 -13.12 3.95
CA ASP A 110 14.25 -12.88 4.31
C ASP A 110 14.97 -12.02 3.27
N GLU A 111 14.75 -12.28 1.98
CA GLU A 111 15.33 -11.48 0.89
C GLU A 111 14.81 -10.04 0.88
N GLU A 112 13.50 -9.83 1.04
CA GLU A 112 12.94 -8.48 1.00
C GLU A 112 13.34 -7.67 2.24
N ILE A 113 13.50 -8.30 3.41
CA ILE A 113 14.08 -7.62 4.58
C ILE A 113 15.55 -7.30 4.35
N ALA A 114 16.35 -8.23 3.85
CA ALA A 114 17.78 -8.00 3.60
C ALA A 114 18.02 -6.90 2.56
N LYS A 115 17.15 -6.78 1.55
CA LYS A 115 17.19 -5.70 0.56
C LYS A 115 16.72 -4.36 1.11
N ALA A 116 15.85 -4.37 2.11
CA ALA A 116 15.23 -3.17 2.63
C ALA A 116 16.09 -2.54 3.74
N ASN A 117 16.55 -1.31 3.52
CA ASN A 117 17.23 -0.50 4.53
C ASN A 117 16.21 0.11 5.51
N LEU A 118 15.49 -0.72 6.27
CA LEU A 118 14.47 -0.27 7.22
C LEU A 118 15.07 0.44 8.43
N SER A 119 14.35 1.42 8.96
CA SER A 119 14.62 1.96 10.28
C SER A 119 14.46 0.88 11.37
N LYS A 120 15.14 1.06 12.52
CA LYS A 120 14.98 0.17 13.68
C LYS A 120 13.52 0.12 14.16
N GLY A 121 12.80 1.24 14.10
CA GLY A 121 11.39 1.32 14.47
C GLY A 121 10.50 0.58 13.48
N ALA A 122 10.76 0.73 12.18
CA ALA A 122 10.03 0.04 11.13
C ALA A 122 10.21 -1.48 11.21
N ALA A 123 11.43 -1.95 11.47
CA ALA A 123 11.71 -3.37 11.65
C ALA A 123 10.96 -3.97 12.85
N ALA A 124 10.79 -3.22 13.94
CA ALA A 124 10.04 -3.67 15.12
C ALA A 124 8.52 -3.81 14.88
N ILE A 125 7.98 -3.09 13.89
CA ILE A 125 6.56 -3.14 13.52
C ILE A 125 6.26 -4.35 12.62
N LEU A 126 7.27 -4.90 11.93
CA LEU A 126 7.07 -6.02 11.02
C LEU A 126 6.61 -7.28 11.77
N PRO A 127 5.69 -8.07 11.18
CA PRO A 127 5.29 -9.34 11.75
C PRO A 127 6.45 -10.32 11.71
N THR A 128 6.55 -11.22 12.70
CA THR A 128 7.54 -12.30 12.64
C THR A 128 7.35 -13.18 11.41
N VAL A 129 8.44 -13.76 10.90
CA VAL A 129 8.42 -14.63 9.70
C VAL A 129 7.40 -15.76 9.81
N ILE A 130 7.23 -16.34 11.00
CA ILE A 130 6.27 -17.42 11.26
C ILE A 130 4.83 -16.93 11.05
N LYS A 131 4.49 -15.79 11.66
CA LYS A 131 3.16 -15.17 11.55
C LYS A 131 2.89 -14.76 10.10
N TYR A 132 3.89 -14.16 9.45
CA TYR A 132 3.79 -13.70 8.08
C TYR A 132 3.56 -14.86 7.11
N ARG A 133 4.36 -15.93 7.22
CA ARG A 133 4.21 -17.15 6.42
C ARG A 133 2.80 -17.73 6.51
N SER A 134 2.28 -17.92 7.73
CA SER A 134 0.94 -18.51 7.93
C SER A 134 -0.16 -17.68 7.27
N ASN A 135 -0.11 -16.35 7.44
CA ASN A 135 -1.07 -15.44 6.82
C ASN A 135 -0.98 -15.45 5.29
N MET A 136 0.23 -15.44 4.75
CA MET A 136 0.47 -15.38 3.31
C MET A 136 0.20 -16.71 2.59
N SER A 137 0.44 -17.86 3.23
CA SER A 137 0.02 -19.17 2.70
C SER A 137 -1.49 -19.24 2.51
N LYS A 138 -2.27 -18.69 3.47
CA LYS A 138 -3.74 -18.60 3.33
C LYS A 138 -4.12 -17.70 2.16
N ALA A 139 -3.46 -16.57 2.00
CA ALA A 139 -3.69 -15.65 0.89
C ALA A 139 -3.38 -16.28 -0.48
N ARG A 140 -2.24 -16.96 -0.62
CA ARG A 140 -1.86 -17.70 -1.84
C ARG A 140 -2.91 -18.73 -2.24
N ARG A 141 -3.31 -19.61 -1.31
CA ARG A 141 -4.34 -20.65 -1.61
C ARG A 141 -5.67 -20.07 -2.07
N LYS A 142 -6.04 -18.87 -1.60
CA LYS A 142 -7.25 -18.18 -2.07
C LYS A 142 -7.10 -17.66 -3.50
N ASN A 143 -5.86 -17.42 -3.96
CA ASN A 143 -5.54 -16.85 -5.26
C ASN A 143 -5.07 -17.89 -6.30
N THR A 144 -4.64 -19.08 -5.88
CA THR A 144 -4.25 -20.17 -6.79
C THR A 144 -5.50 -20.84 -7.37
N PRO A 145 -5.55 -21.11 -8.69
CA PRO A 145 -6.65 -21.89 -9.26
C PRO A 145 -6.72 -23.27 -8.61
N VAL A 146 -7.94 -23.69 -8.27
CA VAL A 146 -8.17 -25.04 -7.76
C VAL A 146 -7.88 -26.01 -8.89
N ILE A 147 -6.81 -26.80 -8.75
CA ILE A 147 -6.58 -27.93 -9.65
C ILE A 147 -7.70 -28.93 -9.35
N PRO A 148 -8.54 -29.30 -10.33
CA PRO A 148 -9.57 -30.31 -10.12
C PRO A 148 -8.90 -31.60 -9.63
N SER A 149 -9.28 -32.06 -8.44
CA SER A 149 -8.80 -33.36 -7.95
C SER A 149 -9.48 -34.45 -8.78
N GLY A 150 -8.73 -35.13 -9.63
CA GLY A 150 -9.23 -36.26 -10.44
C GLY A 150 -9.10 -36.11 -11.95
N VAL A 151 -8.17 -35.29 -12.46
CA VAL A 151 -7.79 -35.40 -13.88
C VAL A 151 -7.00 -36.70 -14.04
N VAL A 152 -7.68 -37.77 -14.40
CA VAL A 152 -7.06 -38.98 -14.94
C VAL A 152 -6.42 -38.56 -16.25
N PHE A 153 -5.09 -38.51 -16.30
CA PHE A 153 -4.39 -38.42 -17.56
C PHE A 153 -4.49 -39.80 -18.20
N ASP A 154 -5.38 -39.94 -19.18
CA ASP A 154 -5.37 -41.10 -20.05
C ASP A 154 -4.03 -41.11 -20.79
N ILE A 155 -3.11 -41.96 -20.34
CA ILE A 155 -1.84 -42.21 -21.03
C ILE A 155 -2.21 -43.07 -22.24
N PRO A 156 -2.06 -42.59 -23.49
CA PRO A 156 -2.34 -43.41 -24.66
C PRO A 156 -1.41 -44.61 -24.65
N GLU A 157 -2.01 -45.80 -24.68
CA GLU A 157 -1.35 -47.09 -24.73
C GLU A 157 -0.78 -47.34 -26.14
N PHE A 158 0.15 -46.50 -26.58
CA PHE A 158 0.86 -46.71 -27.84
C PHE A 158 2.29 -46.22 -27.76
N TYR A 159 3.14 -47.09 -27.21
CA TYR A 159 4.56 -47.18 -27.55
C TYR A 159 4.91 -48.68 -27.63
N GLU A 160 4.56 -49.31 -28.75
CA GLU A 160 5.24 -50.51 -29.27
C GLU A 160 6.06 -50.12 -30.51
#